data_AF-A0A4D4KI90-F1
#
_entry.id   AF-A0A4D4KI90-F1
#
_cell.length_a   1.000
_cell.length_b   1.000
_cell.length_c   1.000
_cell.angle_alpha   90.00
_cell.angle_beta   90.00
_cell.angle_gamma   90.00
#
_symmetry.space_group_name_H-M   'P 1'
#
loop_
_entity.id
_entity.type
_entity.pdbx_description
1 polymer ?
#
loop_
_entity_poly.entity_id
_entity_poly.type
_entity_poly.pdbx_seq_one_letter_code
_entity_poly.pdbx_strand_id
1 'polypeptide(L)'
;MVQLGRLRARATVEDLEGLTVSDEYQVLARAVRARVVDVAEAQLIARTRLRGESMGALAGERGVSMRQLYRHRTAAEQRLASHLRHQGR
;
A
#
# COMPACT_ATOMS: atom_id res chain seq x y z
N MET A 1 -51.22 -5.89 -7.76
CA MET A 1 -50.83 -5.67 -6.35
C MET A 1 -49.47 -6.34 -6.15
N VAL A 2 -48.36 -5.57 -6.17
CA VAL A 2 -47.48 -5.24 -5.01
C VAL A 2 -46.93 -6.52 -4.32
N GLN A 3 -45.63 -6.82 -4.32
CA GLN A 3 -44.59 -6.19 -3.48
C GLN A 3 -43.18 -6.69 -3.96
N LEU A 4 -42.33 -5.83 -4.52
CA LEU A 4 -41.12 -5.28 -3.87
C LEU A 4 -40.24 -6.29 -3.10
N GLY A 5 -39.44 -7.07 -3.82
CA GLY A 5 -38.21 -7.69 -3.30
C GLY A 5 -37.01 -6.78 -3.55
N ARG A 6 -36.96 -5.59 -2.92
CA ARG A 6 -35.76 -4.73 -2.90
C ARG A 6 -34.66 -5.47 -2.14
N LEU A 7 -33.84 -6.23 -2.85
CA LEU A 7 -32.47 -6.54 -2.43
C LEU A 7 -31.64 -5.25 -2.51
N ARG A 8 -31.95 -4.30 -1.62
CA ARG A 8 -30.94 -3.34 -1.18
C ARG A 8 -30.04 -4.15 -0.25
N ALA A 9 -29.04 -4.79 -0.84
CA ALA A 9 -27.84 -5.16 -0.11
C ALA A 9 -27.31 -3.85 0.48
N ARG A 10 -27.65 -3.62 1.74
CA ARG A 10 -27.21 -2.49 2.51
C ARG A 10 -25.78 -2.83 2.89
N ALA A 11 -24.86 -2.63 1.94
CA ALA A 11 -23.43 -2.63 2.23
C ALA A 11 -23.26 -1.72 3.46
N THR A 12 -22.76 -2.29 4.54
CA THR A 12 -22.56 -1.52 5.77
C THR A 12 -21.46 -0.49 5.49
N VAL A 13 -21.44 0.58 6.28
CA VAL A 13 -20.33 1.56 6.23
C VAL A 13 -18.98 0.88 6.52
N GLU A 14 -19.01 -0.23 7.28
CA GLU A 14 -17.88 -1.10 7.60
C GLU A 14 -17.36 -1.88 6.37
N ASP A 15 -18.26 -2.35 5.48
CA ASP A 15 -17.85 -2.97 4.21
C ASP A 15 -17.16 -1.97 3.26
N LEU A 16 -17.47 -0.68 3.40
CA LEU A 16 -16.89 0.42 2.64
C LEU A 16 -15.57 0.95 3.22
N GLU A 17 -15.27 0.70 4.50
CA GLU A 17 -13.95 1.00 5.09
C GLU A 17 -12.85 0.08 4.53
N GLY A 18 -13.21 -1.06 3.93
CA GLY A 18 -12.30 -1.87 3.11
C GLY A 18 -12.06 -1.32 1.70
N LEU A 19 -12.86 -0.35 1.26
CA LEU A 19 -12.81 0.27 -0.08
C LEU A 19 -12.19 1.68 -0.05
N THR A 20 -12.04 2.28 1.13
CA THR A 20 -11.20 3.47 1.30
C THR A 20 -9.75 3.02 1.27
N VAL A 21 -9.12 3.16 0.10
CA VAL A 21 -7.66 3.09 -0.01
C VAL A 21 -7.13 4.11 0.99
N SER A 22 -6.60 3.66 2.13
CA SER A 22 -6.09 4.54 3.19
C SER A 22 -5.16 5.58 2.57
N ASP A 23 -5.15 6.80 3.10
CA ASP A 23 -4.39 7.92 2.53
C ASP A 23 -2.92 7.54 2.26
N GLU A 24 -2.34 6.68 3.09
CA GLU A 24 -0.98 6.14 2.93
C GLU A 24 -0.82 5.28 1.66
N TYR A 25 -1.80 4.45 1.32
CA TYR A 25 -1.77 3.67 0.08
C TYR A 25 -1.96 4.59 -1.15
N GLN A 26 -2.74 5.66 -1.02
CA GLN A 26 -2.87 6.65 -2.09
C GLN A 26 -1.55 7.40 -2.32
N VAL A 27 -0.82 7.72 -1.25
CA VAL A 27 0.53 8.29 -1.31
C VAL A 27 1.48 7.38 -2.09
N LEU A 28 1.47 6.07 -1.79
CA LEU A 28 2.28 5.10 -2.52
C LEU A 28 1.87 5.02 -4.01
N ALA A 29 0.57 4.98 -4.30
CA ALA A 29 0.07 4.96 -5.68
C ALA A 29 0.50 6.22 -6.45
N ARG A 30 0.44 7.41 -5.82
CA ARG A 30 0.91 8.66 -6.42
C ARG A 30 2.41 8.65 -6.67
N ALA A 31 3.20 8.13 -5.72
CA ALA A 31 4.65 8.03 -5.87
C ALA A 31 5.06 7.10 -7.02
N VAL A 32 4.33 6.00 -7.22
CA VAL A 32 4.51 5.10 -8.38
C VAL A 32 4.17 5.82 -9.69
N ARG A 33 3.04 6.54 -9.76
CA ARG A 33 2.67 7.33 -10.94
C ARG A 33 3.71 8.41 -11.26
N ALA A 34 4.30 9.01 -10.23
CA ALA A 34 5.40 9.97 -10.34
C ALA A 34 6.78 9.31 -10.59
N ARG A 35 6.84 7.97 -10.70
CA ARG A 35 8.07 7.19 -10.92
C ARG A 35 9.15 7.38 -9.85
N VAL A 36 8.78 7.72 -8.63
CA VAL A 36 9.71 7.91 -7.49
C VAL A 36 10.13 6.56 -6.89
N VAL A 37 9.18 5.63 -6.87
CA VAL A 37 9.36 4.23 -6.49
C VAL A 37 8.68 3.36 -7.54
N ASP A 38 9.16 2.14 -7.71
CA ASP A 38 8.47 1.17 -8.57
C ASP A 38 7.31 0.48 -7.82
N VAL A 39 6.54 -0.34 -8.56
CA VAL A 39 5.39 -1.08 -7.99
C VAL A 39 5.84 -2.09 -6.93
N ALA A 40 6.97 -2.77 -7.12
CA ALA A 40 7.46 -3.80 -6.20
C ALA A 40 7.98 -3.20 -4.88
N GLU A 41 8.56 -2.01 -4.95
CA GLU A 41 9.01 -1.17 -3.84
C GLU A 41 7.82 -0.61 -3.06
N ALA A 42 6.81 -0.08 -3.76
CA ALA A 42 5.58 0.39 -3.14
C ALA A 42 4.87 -0.77 -2.41
N GLN A 43 4.78 -1.95 -3.03
CA GLN A 43 4.25 -3.15 -2.39
C GLN A 43 5.08 -3.59 -1.18
N LEU A 44 6.41 -3.51 -1.26
CA LEU A 44 7.27 -3.84 -0.13
C LEU A 44 7.05 -2.88 1.04
N ILE A 45 6.92 -1.57 0.79
CA ILE A 45 6.61 -0.59 1.84
C ILE A 45 5.23 -0.87 2.42
N ALA A 46 4.21 -1.06 1.59
CA ALA A 46 2.85 -1.35 2.03
C ALA A 46 2.78 -2.59 2.94
N ARG A 47 3.30 -3.74 2.47
CA ARG A 47 3.27 -4.99 3.24
C ARG A 47 3.99 -4.85 4.57
N THR A 48 5.05 -4.06 4.63
CA THR A 48 5.92 -4.04 5.82
C THR A 48 5.61 -2.92 6.81
N ARG A 49 5.26 -1.73 6.32
CA ARG A 49 4.96 -0.56 7.16
C ARG A 49 3.48 -0.42 7.46
N LEU A 50 2.62 -0.75 6.49
CA LEU A 50 1.17 -0.57 6.64
C LEU A 50 0.51 -1.85 7.14
N ARG A 51 0.94 -3.03 6.67
CA ARG A 51 0.40 -4.33 7.10
C ARG A 51 1.20 -5.03 8.20
N GLY A 52 2.38 -4.50 8.55
CA GLY A 52 3.22 -5.05 9.61
C GLY A 52 3.84 -6.43 9.30
N GLU A 53 3.87 -6.85 8.03
CA GLU A 53 4.42 -8.14 7.65
C GLU A 53 5.93 -8.21 7.89
N SER A 54 6.38 -9.38 8.36
CA SER A 54 7.79 -9.57 8.71
C SER A 54 8.70 -9.60 7.48
N MET A 55 9.89 -9.03 7.61
CA MET A 55 10.87 -9.02 6.53
C MET A 55 11.38 -10.42 6.18
N GLY A 56 11.43 -11.32 7.16
CA GLY A 56 11.81 -12.71 6.97
C GLY A 56 10.82 -13.48 6.10
N ALA A 57 9.52 -13.34 6.36
CA ALA A 57 8.48 -13.97 5.54
C ALA A 57 8.54 -13.51 4.09
N LEU A 58 8.63 -12.18 3.87
CA LEU A 58 8.71 -11.60 2.53
C LEU A 58 9.99 -11.98 1.78
N ALA A 59 11.11 -12.09 2.48
CA ALA A 59 12.38 -12.53 1.91
C ALA A 59 12.29 -14.00 1.46
N GLY A 60 11.68 -14.86 2.30
CA GLY A 60 11.40 -16.26 1.97
C GLY A 60 10.48 -16.41 0.76
N GLU A 61 9.37 -15.67 0.72
CA GLU A 61 8.44 -15.66 -0.42
C GLU A 61 9.11 -15.25 -1.74
N ARG A 62 10.03 -14.28 -1.69
CA ARG A 62 10.69 -13.72 -2.88
C ARG A 62 11.99 -14.45 -3.25
N GLY A 63 12.46 -15.39 -2.43
CA GLY A 63 13.74 -16.09 -2.63
C GLY A 63 14.96 -15.17 -2.57
N VAL A 64 14.89 -14.06 -1.84
CA VAL A 64 16.00 -13.09 -1.71
C VAL A 64 16.48 -13.01 -0.26
N SER A 65 17.70 -12.53 -0.04
CA SER A 65 18.20 -12.33 1.33
C SER A 65 17.45 -11.20 2.04
N MET A 66 17.22 -11.35 3.35
CA MET A 66 16.65 -10.28 4.18
C MET A 66 17.46 -8.98 4.06
N ARG A 67 18.79 -9.08 4.02
CA ARG A 67 19.69 -7.92 3.87
C ARG A 67 19.41 -7.15 2.58
N GLN A 68 19.22 -7.86 1.47
CA GLN A 68 18.86 -7.24 0.20
C GLN A 68 17.50 -6.56 0.27
N LEU A 69 16.51 -7.21 0.89
CA LEU A 69 15.18 -6.66 1.03
C LEU A 69 15.14 -5.41 1.92
N TYR A 70 15.88 -5.41 3.04
CA TYR A 70 16.07 -4.23 3.88
C TYR A 70 16.70 -3.07 3.10
N ARG A 71 17.77 -3.33 2.34
CA ARG A 71 18.43 -2.29 1.54
C ARG A 71 17.48 -1.67 0.51
N HIS A 72 16.74 -2.51 -0.21
CA HIS A 72 15.77 -2.04 -1.21
C HIS A 72 14.67 -1.21 -0.56
N ARG A 73 14.08 -1.70 0.55
CA ARG A 73 13.07 -0.94 1.28
C ARG A 73 13.59 0.41 1.76
N THR A 74 14.77 0.44 2.39
CA THR A 74 15.35 1.69 2.91
C THR A 74 15.62 2.69 1.79
N ALA A 75 16.15 2.25 0.65
CA ALA A 75 16.39 3.14 -0.49
C ALA A 75 15.08 3.70 -1.07
N ALA A 76 14.05 2.87 -1.19
CA ALA A 76 12.72 3.30 -1.62
C ALA A 76 12.07 4.28 -0.64
N GLU A 77 12.14 4.01 0.67
CA GLU A 77 11.65 4.89 1.73
C GLU A 77 12.35 6.27 1.69
N GLN A 78 13.67 6.31 1.45
CA GLN A 78 14.42 7.56 1.32
C GLN A 78 13.97 8.39 0.11
N ARG A 79 13.79 7.75 -1.06
CA ARG A 79 13.29 8.45 -2.26
C ARG A 79 11.88 8.98 -2.05
N LEU A 80 11.00 8.16 -1.47
CA LEU A 80 9.64 8.56 -1.14
C LEU A 80 9.63 9.75 -0.18
N ALA A 81 10.39 9.68 0.92
CA ALA A 81 10.48 10.75 1.90
C ALA A 81 11.00 12.06 1.29
N SER A 82 12.03 11.98 0.43
CA SER A 82 12.53 13.14 -0.31
C SER A 82 11.43 13.75 -1.17
N HIS A 83 10.73 12.95 -1.97
CA HIS A 83 9.66 13.43 -2.84
C HIS A 83 8.52 14.13 -2.06
N LEU A 84 8.08 13.54 -0.95
CA LEU A 84 7.03 14.11 -0.11
C LEU A 84 7.42 15.46 0.48
N ARG A 85 8.68 15.62 0.90
CA ARG A 85 9.18 16.93 1.38
C ARG A 85 9.17 18.00 0.31
N HIS A 86 9.42 17.63 -0.95
CA HIS A 86 9.39 18.58 -2.07
C HIS A 86 7.96 18.93 -2.51
N GLN A 87 6.96 18.07 -2.26
CA GLN A 87 5.56 18.34 -2.57
C GLN A 87 4.84 19.20 -1.53
N GLY A 88 5.34 19.24 -0.29
CA GLY A 88 4.79 20.06 0.79
C GLY A 88 5.36 21.49 0.85
N ARG A 89 6.12 21.91 -0.16
CA ARG A 89 6.70 23.25 -0.31
C ARG A 89 5.96 24.00 -1.42
#